data_AF-A0A6N6ZMH0-F1
#
_entry.id   AF-A0A6N6ZMH0-F1
#
_cell.length_a   1.000
_cell.length_b   1.000
_cell.length_c   1.000
_cell.angle_alpha   90.00
_cell.angle_beta   90.00
_cell.angle_gamma   90.00
#
_symmetry.space_group_name_H-M   'P 1'
#
loop_
_entity.id
_entity.type
_entity.pdbx_description
1 polymer ?
#
loop_
_entity_poly.entity_id
_entity_poly.type
_entity_poly.pdbx_seq_one_letter_code
_entity_poly.pdbx_strand_id
1 'polypeptide(L)' 'TGAVNAAVRAGADACERVGDGLVAAHIIARVHSEVEGILPAAPSA' A
#
# COMPACT_ATOMS: atom_id res chain seq x y z
N THR A 1 -7.78 7.31 12.20
CA THR A 1 -6.41 6.82 11.91
C THR A 1 -6.37 5.32 11.55
N GLY A 2 -7.38 4.77 10.85
CA GLY A 2 -7.46 3.33 10.55
C GLY A 2 -7.73 2.98 9.08
N ALA A 3 -7.97 3.97 8.23
CA ALA A 3 -8.34 3.74 6.83
C ALA A 3 -7.27 2.98 6.04
N VAL A 4 -6.01 3.39 6.16
CA VAL A 4 -4.89 2.72 5.46
C VAL A 4 -4.70 1.29 5.96
N ASN A 5 -4.86 1.05 7.27
CA ASN A 5 -4.76 -0.31 7.83
C ASN A 5 -5.87 -1.23 7.32
N ALA A 6 -7.10 -0.72 7.23
CA ALA A 6 -8.22 -1.48 6.67
C ALA A 6 -8.03 -1.76 5.17
N ALA A 7 -7.59 -0.75 4.41
CA ALA A 7 -7.38 -0.88 2.97
C ALA A 7 -6.31 -1.92 2.62
N VAL A 8 -5.17 -1.90 3.31
CA VAL A 8 -4.08 -2.85 3.05
C VAL A 8 -4.49 -4.29 3.39
N ARG A 9 -5.20 -4.51 4.51
CA ARG A 9 -5.70 -5.84 4.87
C ARG A 9 -6.70 -6.37 3.84
N ALA A 10 -7.71 -5.57 3.51
CA ALA A 10 -8.74 -5.97 2.54
C ALA A 10 -8.13 -6.28 1.16
N GLY A 11 -7.17 -5.46 0.71
CA GLY A 11 -6.47 -5.68 -0.55
C GLY A 11 -5.60 -6.93 -0.55
N ALA A 12 -4.90 -7.20 0.56
CA ALA A 12 -4.07 -8.39 0.69
C ALA A 12 -4.91 -9.68 0.58
N ASP A 13 -6.01 -9.76 1.33
CA ASP A 13 -6.92 -10.89 1.31
C ASP A 13 -7.55 -11.11 -0.08
N ALA A 14 -7.86 -10.02 -0.78
CA ALA A 14 -8.47 -10.08 -2.12
C ALA A 14 -7.48 -10.59 -3.19
N CYS A 15 -6.22 -10.15 -3.13
CA CYS A 15 -5.23 -10.45 -4.16
C CYS A 15 -4.43 -11.73 -3.90
N GLU A 16 -4.52 -12.34 -2.71
CA GLU A 16 -3.72 -13.53 -2.36
C GLU A 16 -3.91 -14.73 -3.32
N ARG A 17 -5.07 -14.81 -3.99
CA ARG A 17 -5.42 -15.90 -4.93
C ARG A 17 -5.47 -15.47 -6.40
N VAL A 18 -5.02 -14.26 -6.73
CA VAL A 18 -5.15 -13.69 -8.07
C VAL A 18 -3.82 -13.78 -8.81
N GLY A 19 -3.79 -14.46 -9.96
CA GLY A 19 -2.59 -14.58 -10.80
C GLY A 19 -1.42 -15.24 -10.05
N ASP A 20 -0.24 -14.63 -10.13
CA ASP A 20 0.96 -15.09 -9.40
C ASP A 20 0.91 -14.77 -7.89
N GLY A 21 -0.21 -14.20 -7.41
CA GLY A 21 -0.47 -13.93 -6.01
C GLY A 21 0.17 -12.62 -5.50
N LEU A 22 0.07 -12.42 -4.19
CA LEU A 22 0.56 -11.23 -3.49
C LEU A 22 2.00 -11.43 -2.99
N VAL A 23 2.91 -10.52 -3.34
CA VAL A 23 4.31 -10.55 -2.88
C VAL A 23 4.49 -9.86 -1.52
N ALA A 24 3.87 -8.69 -1.32
CA ALA A 24 4.00 -7.94 -0.08
C ALA A 24 2.78 -7.05 0.19
N ALA A 25 2.45 -6.88 1.46
CA ALA A 25 1.52 -5.88 1.98
C ALA A 25 2.14 -5.22 3.21
N HIS A 26 2.32 -3.90 3.17
CA HIS A 26 3.07 -3.17 4.20
C HIS A 26 2.46 -1.79 4.50
N ILE A 27 2.61 -1.32 5.74
CA ILE A 27 2.11 -0.02 6.20
C ILE A 27 3.25 0.74 6.88
N ILE A 28 3.46 1.97 6.45
CA ILE A 28 4.29 2.95 7.16
C ILE A 28 3.35 4.05 7.66
N ALA A 29 3.12 4.11 8.97
CA ALA A 29 2.14 5.03 9.56
C ALA A 29 2.52 6.51 9.42
N ARG A 30 3.83 6.80 9.33
CA ARG A 30 4.38 8.12 9.06
C ARG A 30 5.75 7.98 8.43
N VAL A 31 5.88 8.41 7.19
CA VAL A 31 7.17 8.47 6.48
C VAL A 31 7.96 9.69 6.93
N HIS A 32 9.28 9.64 6.74
CA HIS A 32 10.14 10.81 6.88
C HIS A 32 10.02 11.70 5.63
N SER A 33 10.21 13.01 5.77
CA SER A 33 10.04 13.98 4.67
C SER A 33 10.96 13.72 3.48
N GLU A 34 12.14 13.15 3.69
CA GLU A 34 13.04 12.74 2.61
C GLU A 34 12.42 11.67 1.70
N VAL A 35 11.63 10.75 2.26
CA VAL A 35 10.96 9.68 1.52
C VAL A 35 9.79 10.23 0.69
N GLU A 36 9.16 11.32 1.13
CA GLU A 36 8.09 11.96 0.35
C GLU A 36 8.58 12.41 -1.04
N GLY A 37 9.86 12.78 -1.18
CA GLY A 37 10.45 13.21 -2.45
C GLY A 37 10.51 12.12 -3.54
N ILE A 38 10.44 10.85 -3.16
CA ILE A 38 10.40 9.72 -4.12
C ILE A 38 9.00 9.12 -4.28
N LEU A 39 8.03 9.49 -3.43
CA LEU A 39 6.68 8.96 -3.50
C LEU A 39 5.85 9.73 -4.52
N PRO A 40 5.09 9.05 -5.41
CA PRO A 40 4.22 9.73 -6.36
C PRO A 40 3.04 10.40 -5.65
N ALA A 41 2.71 11.64 -6.04
CA ALA A 41 1.57 12.38 -5.50
C ALA A 41 0.23 11.98 -6.16
N ALA A 42 0.27 11.48 -7.38
CA ALA A 42 -0.88 11.01 -8.15
C ALA A 42 -0.46 9.84 -9.06
N PRO A 43 -1.39 8.93 -9.40
CA PRO A 43 -1.10 7.88 -10.37
C PRO A 43 -0.96 8.46 -11.78
N SER A 44 -0.13 7.83 -12.62
CA SER A 44 -0.19 7.97 -14.08
C SER A 44 -1.38 7.16 -14.59
N ALA A 45 -2.26 7.78 -15.37
CA ALA A 45 -3.42 7.12 -15.97
C ALA A 45 -3.02 6.26 -17.19
#